data_AF-A0A970SV64-F1
#
_entry.id   AF-A0A970SV64-F1
#
_cell.length_a   1.000
_cell.length_b   1.000
_cell.length_c   1.000
_cell.angle_alpha   90.00
_cell.angle_beta   90.00
_cell.angle_gamma   90.00
#
_symmetry.space_group_name_H-M   'P 1'
#
loop_
_entity.id
_entity.type
_entity.pdbx_description
1 polymer ?
#
loop_
_entity_poly.entity_id
_entity_poly.type
_entity_poly.pdbx_seq_one_letter_code
_entity_poly.pdbx_strand_id
1 'polypeptide(L)'
;MDLFGIALIASLFGKKSGSLTIMIAFVFAGFDWFFQFIPSLTGSLHAHPIFAAILGGVLLGWGEGLLIRQNISSGIDASIALVVQDKFKISPSFWFTVTDAIILTSSYLLIPELNFLPTILAVMSANLVLALFEPHGKLKLIPSRRGAVFVPLWLEVVGKTEKRVKCFYRFQTRKKEVSLLPFSFMKITEPIIDNVP
;
A
#
# COMPACT_ATOMS: atom_id res chain seq x y z
N MET A 1 -17.25 -6.14 -5.87
CA MET A 1 -15.98 -6.79 -6.27
C MET A 1 -16.27 -7.87 -7.29
N ASP A 2 -15.48 -7.91 -8.37
CA ASP A 2 -15.68 -8.89 -9.45
C ASP A 2 -14.94 -10.20 -9.19
N LEU A 3 -15.56 -11.31 -9.58
CA LEU A 3 -14.97 -12.66 -9.45
C LEU A 3 -13.61 -12.77 -10.14
N PHE A 4 -13.42 -12.04 -11.24
CA PHE A 4 -12.20 -12.05 -12.03
C PHE A 4 -10.98 -11.53 -11.25
N GLY A 5 -11.11 -10.42 -10.53
CA GLY A 5 -10.02 -9.88 -9.71
C GLY A 5 -9.62 -10.84 -8.58
N ILE A 6 -10.60 -11.49 -7.96
CA ILE A 6 -10.40 -12.49 -6.91
C ILE A 6 -9.64 -13.71 -7.47
N ALA A 7 -10.08 -14.23 -8.61
CA ALA A 7 -9.44 -15.37 -9.26
C ALA A 7 -7.99 -15.04 -9.67
N LEU A 8 -7.76 -13.82 -10.15
CA LEU A 8 -6.45 -13.35 -10.55
C LEU A 8 -5.48 -13.31 -9.35
N ILE A 9 -5.88 -12.69 -8.25
CA ILE A 9 -5.03 -12.60 -7.04
C ILE A 9 -4.80 -13.97 -6.41
N ALA A 10 -5.82 -14.84 -6.39
CA ALA A 10 -5.68 -16.21 -5.90
C ALA A 10 -4.68 -17.03 -6.73
N SER A 11 -4.60 -16.76 -8.05
CA SER A 11 -3.65 -17.40 -8.96
C SER A 11 -2.22 -16.90 -8.75
N LEU A 12 -2.02 -15.60 -8.52
CA LEU A 12 -0.68 -15.00 -8.36
C LEU A 12 -0.08 -15.20 -6.97
N PHE A 13 -0.84 -14.93 -5.90
CA PHE A 13 -0.34 -14.91 -4.53
C PHE A 13 -0.79 -16.11 -3.69
N GLY A 14 -1.62 -16.98 -4.27
CA GLY A 14 -2.12 -18.20 -3.66
C GLY A 14 -3.46 -18.06 -2.93
N LYS A 15 -3.99 -19.21 -2.49
CA LYS A 15 -5.36 -19.33 -1.96
C LYS A 15 -5.64 -18.50 -0.70
N LYS A 16 -4.61 -18.23 0.12
CA LYS A 16 -4.75 -17.46 1.37
C LYS A 16 -5.08 -15.98 1.09
N SER A 17 -4.37 -15.35 0.15
CA SER A 17 -4.65 -13.97 -0.25
C SER A 17 -6.01 -13.85 -0.94
N GLY A 18 -6.38 -14.82 -1.78
CA GLY A 18 -7.71 -14.86 -2.39
C GLY A 18 -8.86 -14.95 -1.37
N SER A 19 -8.73 -15.79 -0.33
CA SER A 19 -9.72 -15.86 0.75
C SER A 19 -9.84 -14.55 1.53
N LEU A 20 -8.73 -13.83 1.70
CA LEU A 20 -8.72 -12.55 2.40
C LEU A 20 -9.36 -11.45 1.55
N THR A 21 -9.16 -11.47 0.23
CA THR A 21 -9.88 -10.61 -0.72
C THR A 21 -11.40 -10.79 -0.60
N ILE A 22 -11.88 -12.03 -0.49
CA ILE A 22 -13.32 -12.32 -0.32
C ILE A 22 -13.84 -11.72 0.99
N MET A 23 -13.06 -11.81 2.07
CA MET A 23 -13.43 -11.21 3.35
C MET A 23 -13.55 -9.69 3.24
N ILE A 24 -12.61 -9.03 2.57
CA ILE A 24 -12.67 -7.57 2.34
C ILE A 24 -13.87 -7.19 1.47
N ALA A 25 -14.17 -7.97 0.43
CA ALA A 25 -15.37 -7.76 -0.38
C ALA A 25 -16.65 -7.76 0.47
N PHE A 26 -16.74 -8.71 1.41
CA PHE A 26 -17.88 -8.83 2.30
C PHE A 26 -17.96 -7.68 3.31
N VAL A 27 -16.83 -7.28 3.90
CA VAL A 27 -16.76 -6.14 4.82
C VAL A 27 -17.11 -4.83 4.11
N PHE A 28 -16.59 -4.62 2.90
CA PHE A 28 -16.90 -3.44 2.09
C PHE A 28 -18.39 -3.37 1.75
N ALA A 29 -18.99 -4.48 1.31
CA ALA A 29 -20.43 -4.56 1.05
C ALA A 29 -21.28 -4.30 2.31
N GLY A 30 -20.86 -4.84 3.46
CA GLY A 30 -21.54 -4.59 4.74
C GLY A 30 -21.42 -3.13 5.19
N PHE A 31 -20.26 -2.51 4.96
CA PHE A 31 -20.03 -1.10 5.23
C PHE A 31 -20.90 -0.20 4.35
N ASP A 32 -20.94 -0.44 3.05
CA ASP A 32 -21.80 0.30 2.11
C ASP A 32 -23.28 0.17 2.49
N TRP A 33 -23.70 -1.02 2.87
CA TRP A 33 -25.07 -1.28 3.34
C TRP A 33 -25.36 -0.52 4.65
N PHE A 34 -24.42 -0.52 5.60
CA PHE A 34 -24.55 0.21 6.86
C PHE A 34 -24.65 1.73 6.64
N PHE A 35 -23.83 2.30 5.75
CA PHE A 35 -23.84 3.75 5.48
C PHE A 35 -25.15 4.23 4.82
N GLN A 36 -25.87 3.36 4.12
CA GLN A 36 -27.19 3.69 3.56
C GLN A 36 -28.25 3.98 4.65
N PHE A 37 -28.07 3.50 5.89
CA PHE A 37 -28.98 3.79 7.00
C PHE A 37 -28.74 5.14 7.68
N ILE A 38 -27.68 5.88 7.32
CA ILE A 38 -27.34 7.18 7.92
C ILE A 38 -27.48 8.32 6.89
N PRO A 39 -28.69 8.61 6.38
CA PRO A 39 -28.91 9.65 5.37
C PRO A 39 -28.73 11.09 5.92
N SER A 40 -28.77 11.29 7.24
CA SER A 40 -28.55 12.62 7.83
C SER A 40 -27.08 13.07 7.76
N LEU A 41 -26.14 12.13 7.82
CA LEU A 41 -24.71 12.43 7.77
C LEU A 41 -24.32 12.90 6.36
N THR A 42 -24.85 12.26 5.32
CA THR A 42 -24.58 12.61 3.92
C THR A 42 -25.12 13.99 3.54
N GLY A 43 -26.26 14.41 4.11
CA GLY A 43 -26.82 15.75 3.90
C GLY A 43 -25.90 16.88 4.37
N SER A 44 -25.27 16.74 5.54
CA SER A 44 -24.30 17.74 6.05
C SER A 44 -22.99 17.78 5.26
N LEU A 45 -22.52 16.63 4.75
CA LEU A 45 -21.31 16.56 3.92
C LEU A 45 -21.52 17.20 2.54
N HIS A 46 -22.76 17.21 2.04
CA HIS A 46 -23.12 17.88 0.79
C HIS A 46 -22.94 19.41 0.86
N ALA A 47 -23.02 20.01 2.05
CA ALA A 47 -22.79 21.45 2.24
C ALA A 47 -21.30 21.83 2.09
N HIS A 48 -20.38 20.89 2.32
CA HIS A 48 -18.93 21.10 2.25
C HIS A 48 -18.23 20.02 1.40
N PRO A 49 -18.45 20.01 0.07
CA PRO A 49 -18.00 18.93 -0.81
C PRO A 49 -16.47 18.81 -0.89
N ILE A 50 -15.73 19.92 -0.72
CA ILE A 50 -14.26 19.93 -0.74
C ILE A 50 -13.70 19.19 0.47
N PHE A 51 -14.24 19.45 1.66
CA PHE A 51 -13.80 18.78 2.89
C PHE A 51 -14.13 17.29 2.85
N ALA A 52 -15.35 16.96 2.41
CA ALA A 52 -15.77 15.58 2.21
C ALA A 52 -14.86 14.84 1.21
N ALA A 53 -14.48 15.48 0.10
CA ALA A 53 -13.59 14.91 -0.90
C ALA A 53 -12.19 14.59 -0.35
N ILE A 54 -11.57 15.52 0.39
CA ILE A 54 -10.24 15.31 0.96
C ILE A 54 -10.28 14.19 2.02
N LEU A 55 -11.28 14.22 2.90
CA LEU A 55 -11.42 13.21 3.94
C LEU A 55 -11.70 11.82 3.35
N GLY A 56 -12.57 11.74 2.34
CA GLY A 56 -12.85 10.52 1.60
C GLY A 56 -11.61 10.00 0.88
N GLY A 57 -10.87 10.87 0.19
CA GLY A 57 -9.64 10.50 -0.51
C GLY A 57 -8.57 9.98 0.43
N VAL A 58 -8.34 10.63 1.57
CA VAL A 58 -7.38 10.16 2.59
C VAL A 58 -7.76 8.77 3.13
N LEU A 59 -9.04 8.55 3.44
CA LEU A 59 -9.52 7.26 3.93
C LEU A 59 -9.41 6.16 2.87
N LEU A 60 -9.76 6.46 1.61
CA LEU A 60 -9.62 5.53 0.49
C LEU A 60 -8.16 5.16 0.26
N GLY A 61 -7.25 6.15 0.22
CA GLY A 61 -5.82 5.92 0.06
C GLY A 61 -5.22 5.10 1.21
N TRP A 62 -5.70 5.30 2.44
CA TRP A 62 -5.30 4.48 3.59
C TRP A 62 -5.79 3.03 3.43
N GLY A 63 -7.07 2.84 3.13
CA GLY A 63 -7.67 1.54 2.91
C GLY A 63 -6.91 0.75 1.85
N GLU A 64 -6.82 1.29 0.64
CA GLU A 64 -6.11 0.66 -0.49
C GLU A 64 -4.63 0.43 -0.18
N GLY A 65 -3.96 1.37 0.48
CA GLY A 65 -2.57 1.25 0.88
C GLY A 65 -2.30 0.06 1.80
N LEU A 66 -3.21 -0.23 2.75
CA LEU A 66 -3.11 -1.41 3.60
C LEU A 66 -3.32 -2.71 2.83
N LEU A 67 -4.22 -2.71 1.83
CA LEU A 67 -4.50 -3.88 1.00
C LEU A 67 -3.29 -4.26 0.15
N ILE A 68 -2.67 -3.28 -0.52
CA ILE A 68 -1.49 -3.48 -1.36
C ILE A 68 -0.33 -4.06 -0.53
N ARG A 69 -0.12 -3.60 0.70
CA ARG A 69 0.91 -4.14 1.60
C ARG A 69 0.73 -5.63 1.91
N GLN A 70 -0.50 -6.12 1.88
CA GLN A 70 -0.84 -7.52 2.16
C GLN A 70 -0.99 -8.37 0.88
N ASN A 71 -0.72 -7.79 -0.31
CA ASN A 71 -1.02 -8.39 -1.62
C ASN A 71 -2.49 -8.80 -1.76
N ILE A 72 -3.38 -7.96 -1.22
CA ILE A 72 -4.82 -8.10 -1.34
C ILE A 72 -5.31 -7.04 -2.30
N SER A 73 -6.38 -7.34 -3.01
CA SER A 73 -6.99 -6.42 -3.94
C SER A 73 -8.39 -6.05 -3.45
N SER A 74 -8.81 -4.80 -3.68
CA SER A 74 -10.18 -4.33 -3.47
C SER A 74 -11.06 -4.42 -4.72
N GLY A 75 -10.47 -4.67 -5.90
CA GLY A 75 -11.18 -4.54 -7.17
C GLY A 75 -10.40 -5.02 -8.38
N ILE A 76 -10.92 -4.81 -9.59
CA ILE A 76 -10.20 -5.24 -10.80
C ILE A 76 -8.94 -4.40 -11.04
N ASP A 77 -9.03 -3.08 -10.87
CA ASP A 77 -7.89 -2.16 -11.08
C ASP A 77 -6.77 -2.43 -10.06
N ALA A 78 -7.10 -2.58 -8.77
CA ALA A 78 -6.14 -2.98 -7.75
C ALA A 78 -5.50 -4.35 -8.05
N SER A 79 -6.25 -5.28 -8.65
CA SER A 79 -5.70 -6.58 -9.06
C SER A 79 -4.69 -6.41 -10.20
N ILE A 80 -4.99 -5.54 -11.16
CA ILE A 80 -4.09 -5.21 -12.28
C ILE A 80 -2.85 -4.48 -11.76
N ALA A 81 -3.00 -3.53 -10.83
CA ALA A 81 -1.88 -2.85 -10.19
C ALA A 81 -0.90 -3.85 -9.54
N LEU A 82 -1.42 -4.86 -8.84
CA LEU A 82 -0.61 -5.92 -8.24
C LEU A 82 0.04 -6.84 -9.29
N VAL A 83 -0.64 -7.14 -10.40
CA VAL A 83 -0.05 -7.88 -11.53
C VAL A 83 1.10 -7.10 -12.14
N VAL A 84 0.88 -5.80 -12.37
CA VAL A 84 1.84 -4.89 -12.98
C VAL A 84 3.05 -4.72 -12.06
N GLN A 85 2.82 -4.62 -10.76
CA GLN A 85 3.89 -4.62 -9.76
C GLN A 85 4.67 -5.94 -9.76
N ASP A 86 4.01 -7.09 -9.84
CA ASP A 86 4.71 -8.38 -9.84
C ASP A 86 5.51 -8.61 -11.13
N LYS A 87 4.91 -8.36 -12.29
CA LYS A 87 5.50 -8.65 -13.62
C LYS A 87 6.47 -7.57 -14.10
N PHE A 88 6.09 -6.29 -13.98
CA PHE A 88 6.83 -5.16 -14.54
C PHE A 88 7.60 -4.36 -13.49
N LYS A 89 7.45 -4.66 -12.20
CA LYS A 89 8.11 -3.96 -11.08
C LYS A 89 7.81 -2.45 -11.07
N ILE A 90 6.66 -2.07 -11.61
CA ILE A 90 6.14 -0.70 -11.56
C ILE A 90 5.44 -0.50 -10.21
N SER A 91 5.55 0.70 -9.66
CA SER A 91 4.89 1.10 -8.42
C SER A 91 3.37 1.08 -8.57
N PRO A 92 2.61 0.43 -7.66
CA PRO A 92 1.15 0.50 -7.66
C PRO A 92 0.62 1.94 -7.62
N SER A 93 1.24 2.84 -6.85
CA SER A 93 0.80 4.25 -6.79
C SER A 93 0.90 4.94 -8.15
N PHE A 94 1.92 4.61 -8.94
CA PHE A 94 2.06 5.13 -10.30
C PHE A 94 0.97 4.59 -11.22
N TRP A 95 0.64 3.29 -11.11
CA TRP A 95 -0.45 2.70 -11.88
C TRP A 95 -1.78 3.40 -11.60
N PHE A 96 -2.15 3.57 -10.33
CA PHE A 96 -3.38 4.29 -9.96
C PHE A 96 -3.39 5.74 -10.45
N THR A 97 -2.27 6.46 -10.29
CA THR A 97 -2.17 7.84 -10.80
C THR A 97 -2.42 7.93 -12.31
N VAL A 98 -1.90 6.98 -13.09
CA VAL A 98 -2.11 6.93 -14.54
C VAL A 98 -3.57 6.58 -14.87
N THR A 99 -4.12 5.55 -14.24
CA THR A 99 -5.51 5.14 -14.46
C THR A 99 -6.49 6.25 -14.11
N ASP A 100 -6.29 6.90 -12.95
CA ASP A 100 -7.12 8.01 -12.51
C ASP A 100 -7.00 9.22 -13.43
N ALA A 101 -5.80 9.54 -13.91
CA ALA A 101 -5.60 10.64 -14.87
C ALA A 101 -6.35 10.37 -16.18
N ILE A 102 -6.33 9.13 -16.67
CA ILE A 102 -7.08 8.73 -17.87
C ILE A 102 -8.59 8.88 -17.61
N ILE A 103 -9.09 8.33 -16.51
CA ILE A 103 -10.52 8.38 -16.16
C ILE A 103 -10.99 9.83 -15.97
N LEU A 104 -10.23 10.64 -15.25
CA LEU A 104 -10.54 12.07 -15.04
C LEU A 104 -10.54 12.84 -16.36
N THR A 105 -9.54 12.62 -17.22
CA THR A 105 -9.46 13.27 -18.53
C THR A 105 -10.64 12.86 -19.41
N SER A 106 -10.96 11.56 -19.47
CA SER A 106 -12.13 11.07 -20.19
C SER A 106 -13.44 11.64 -19.64
N SER A 107 -13.56 11.74 -18.31
CA SER A 107 -14.76 12.31 -17.67
C SER A 107 -14.94 13.79 -18.02
N TYR A 108 -13.84 14.55 -18.04
CA TYR A 108 -13.87 15.97 -18.43
C TYR A 108 -14.30 16.17 -19.88
N LEU A 109 -13.87 15.30 -20.81
CA LEU A 109 -14.28 15.36 -22.21
C LEU A 109 -15.77 15.02 -22.41
N LEU A 110 -16.31 14.10 -21.60
CA LEU A 110 -17.69 13.62 -21.75
C LEU A 110 -18.73 14.58 -21.14
N ILE A 111 -18.42 15.20 -19.99
CA ILE A 111 -19.41 16.00 -19.23
C ILE A 111 -18.76 17.32 -18.76
N PRO A 112 -18.64 18.33 -19.64
CA PRO A 112 -17.88 19.55 -19.33
C PRO A 112 -18.51 20.45 -18.26
N GLU A 113 -19.82 20.33 -18.00
CA GLU A 113 -20.55 21.22 -17.09
C GLU A 113 -20.48 20.80 -15.60
N LEU A 114 -19.82 19.69 -15.28
CA LEU A 114 -19.72 19.21 -13.90
C LEU A 114 -18.58 19.90 -13.12
N ASN A 115 -18.81 20.16 -11.84
CA ASN A 115 -17.76 20.61 -10.93
C ASN A 115 -16.77 19.46 -10.64
N PHE A 116 -15.66 19.39 -11.38
CA PHE A 116 -14.62 18.35 -11.22
C PHE A 116 -13.67 18.59 -10.03
N LEU A 117 -13.67 19.78 -9.44
CA LEU A 117 -12.74 20.15 -8.37
C LEU A 117 -12.74 19.17 -7.17
N PRO A 118 -13.89 18.76 -6.61
CA PRO A 118 -13.91 17.81 -5.50
C PRO A 118 -13.35 16.44 -5.92
N THR A 119 -13.65 15.97 -7.13
CA THR A 119 -13.16 14.68 -7.64
C THR A 119 -11.64 14.70 -7.81
N ILE A 120 -11.09 15.77 -8.38
CA ILE A 120 -9.63 15.94 -8.51
C ILE A 120 -8.96 15.92 -7.13
N LEU A 121 -9.52 16.64 -6.15
CA LEU A 121 -8.97 16.68 -4.79
C LEU A 121 -9.06 15.32 -4.08
N ALA A 122 -10.16 14.58 -4.25
CA ALA A 122 -10.32 13.24 -3.70
C ALA A 122 -9.28 12.27 -4.26
N VAL A 123 -9.09 12.28 -5.59
CA VAL A 123 -8.12 11.43 -6.28
C VAL A 123 -6.69 11.79 -5.88
N MET A 124 -6.35 13.09 -5.87
CA MET A 124 -5.01 13.55 -5.49
C MET A 124 -4.67 13.18 -4.04
N SER A 125 -5.62 13.36 -3.12
CA SER A 125 -5.41 12.99 -1.70
C SER A 125 -5.30 11.48 -1.51
N ALA A 126 -6.10 10.68 -2.23
CA ALA A 126 -6.00 9.22 -2.21
C ALA A 126 -4.63 8.75 -2.72
N ASN A 127 -4.20 9.22 -3.89
CA ASN A 127 -2.92 8.81 -4.49
C ASN A 127 -1.72 9.24 -3.64
N LEU A 128 -1.78 10.40 -2.99
CA LEU A 128 -0.75 10.84 -2.04
C LEU A 128 -0.62 9.89 -0.86
N VAL A 129 -1.74 9.53 -0.22
CA VAL A 129 -1.73 8.61 0.92
C VAL A 129 -1.28 7.22 0.48
N LEU A 130 -1.74 6.76 -0.69
CA LEU A 130 -1.35 5.48 -1.26
C LEU A 130 0.16 5.37 -1.45
N ALA A 131 0.80 6.43 -1.94
CA ALA A 131 2.25 6.50 -2.12
C ALA A 131 3.02 6.33 -0.79
N LEU A 132 2.45 6.74 0.34
CA LEU A 132 3.04 6.53 1.68
C LEU A 132 2.99 5.06 2.11
N PHE A 133 1.94 4.36 1.71
CA PHE A 133 1.80 2.94 2.01
C PHE A 133 2.63 2.06 1.09
N GLU A 134 2.97 2.55 -0.09
CA GLU A 134 3.77 1.80 -1.01
C GLU A 134 5.15 1.48 -0.41
N PRO A 135 5.54 0.18 -0.33
CA PRO A 135 6.90 -0.17 0.01
C PRO A 135 7.76 0.31 -1.14
N HIS A 136 8.37 1.48 -1.00
CA HIS A 136 9.25 2.09 -2.01
C HIS A 136 10.22 1.02 -2.49
N GLY A 137 9.99 0.57 -3.73
CA GLY A 137 10.82 -0.40 -4.40
C GLY A 137 12.24 0.14 -4.37
N LYS A 138 13.05 -0.50 -3.53
CA LYS A 138 14.49 -0.37 -3.39
C LYS A 138 15.10 0.32 -4.62
N LEU A 139 15.61 1.54 -4.44
CA LEU A 139 16.75 2.00 -5.23
C LEU A 139 17.72 0.81 -5.30
N LYS A 140 18.00 0.38 -6.53
CA LYS A 140 18.91 -0.70 -6.85
C LYS A 140 20.25 -0.39 -6.19
N LEU A 141 20.48 -0.89 -4.97
CA LEU A 141 21.81 -0.91 -4.38
C LEU A 141 22.65 -1.76 -5.32
N ILE A 142 23.49 -1.11 -6.11
CA ILE A 142 24.57 -1.72 -6.87
C ILE A 142 25.31 -2.61 -5.86
N PRO A 143 25.51 -3.91 -6.12
CA PRO A 143 26.15 -4.79 -5.15
C PRO A 143 27.59 -4.32 -4.93
N SER A 144 27.85 -3.62 -3.82
CA SER A 144 29.22 -3.32 -3.40
C SER A 144 29.85 -4.61 -2.91
N ARG A 145 30.87 -5.05 -3.64
CA ARG A 145 31.60 -6.31 -3.52
C ARG A 145 32.48 -6.41 -2.25
N ARG A 146 32.21 -5.64 -1.20
CA ARG A 146 33.01 -5.60 0.05
C ARG A 146 32.10 -5.46 1.27
N GLY A 147 31.88 -6.56 1.97
CA GLY A 147 31.09 -6.57 3.21
C GLY A 147 31.04 -7.97 3.83
N ALA A 148 32.15 -8.70 3.82
CA ALA A 148 32.25 -10.06 4.36
C ALA A 148 32.90 -10.12 5.76
N VAL A 149 32.96 -9.00 6.49
CA VAL A 149 33.68 -8.94 7.78
C VAL A 149 32.77 -8.63 8.98
N PHE A 150 31.57 -8.07 8.78
CA PHE A 150 30.76 -7.53 9.88
C PHE A 150 29.65 -8.46 10.43
N VAL A 151 29.48 -9.65 9.85
CA VAL A 151 28.37 -10.57 10.18
C VAL A 151 28.59 -11.41 11.45
N PRO A 152 29.81 -11.91 11.80
CA PRO A 152 29.95 -12.81 12.94
C PRO A 152 29.84 -12.12 14.31
N LEU A 153 30.06 -10.81 14.42
CA LEU A 153 30.06 -10.09 15.70
C LEU A 153 28.64 -9.75 16.23
N TRP A 154 27.64 -9.69 15.34
CA TRP A 154 26.26 -9.32 15.70
C TRP A 154 25.39 -10.51 16.14
N LEU A 155 25.77 -11.73 15.78
CA LEU A 155 25.01 -12.95 16.11
C LEU A 155 25.14 -13.35 17.58
N GLU A 156 26.18 -12.87 18.28
CA GLU A 156 26.40 -13.18 19.70
C GLU A 156 25.55 -12.29 20.64
N VAL A 157 25.18 -11.08 20.20
CA VAL A 157 24.41 -10.13 21.02
C VAL A 157 22.88 -10.34 20.93
N VAL A 158 22.38 -10.93 19.84
CA VAL A 158 20.93 -11.00 19.53
C VAL A 158 20.28 -12.35 19.89
N GLY A 159 20.98 -13.22 20.63
CA GLY A 159 20.52 -14.58 20.99
C GLY A 159 19.29 -14.69 21.92
N LYS A 160 18.51 -13.62 22.19
CA LYS A 160 17.46 -13.65 23.22
C LYS A 160 16.05 -13.19 22.84
N THR A 161 15.77 -12.79 21.59
CA THR A 161 14.45 -12.24 21.20
C THR A 161 13.73 -12.97 20.05
N GLU A 162 14.06 -14.24 19.82
CA GLU A 162 13.65 -14.98 18.60
C GLU A 162 12.18 -15.47 18.57
N LYS A 163 11.42 -15.42 19.68
CA LYS A 163 10.09 -16.08 19.72
C LYS A 163 8.89 -15.21 19.31
N ARG A 164 8.98 -13.88 19.27
CA ARG A 164 7.80 -13.02 19.02
C ARG A 164 7.69 -12.42 17.60
N VAL A 165 8.70 -12.60 16.76
CA VAL A 165 8.76 -11.94 15.43
C VAL A 165 8.46 -12.91 14.26
N LYS A 166 8.25 -14.20 14.53
CA LYS A 166 8.00 -15.23 13.50
C LYS A 166 6.63 -15.13 12.78
N CYS A 167 5.75 -14.19 13.15
CA CYS A 167 4.39 -14.14 12.62
C CYS A 167 4.12 -13.11 11.51
N PHE A 168 5.05 -12.21 11.18
CA PHE A 168 4.69 -11.04 10.33
C PHE A 168 5.41 -10.90 8.98
N TYR A 169 6.40 -11.74 8.67
CA TYR A 169 7.07 -11.70 7.36
C TYR A 169 7.36 -13.10 6.84
N ARG A 170 6.49 -13.64 5.98
CA ARG A 170 6.81 -14.81 5.15
C ARG A 170 6.84 -14.40 3.68
N PHE A 171 7.83 -13.59 3.34
CA PHE A 171 8.32 -13.49 1.96
C PHE A 171 9.21 -14.70 1.71
N GLN A 172 8.70 -15.70 1.00
CA GLN A 172 9.48 -16.87 0.57
C GLN A 172 10.07 -16.59 -0.82
N THR A 173 11.23 -15.94 -0.85
CA THR A 173 12.15 -15.99 -1.99
C THR A 173 13.38 -16.82 -1.60
N ARG A 174 13.78 -17.74 -2.48
CA ARG A 174 14.94 -18.63 -2.28
C ARG A 174 16.18 -17.83 -1.85
N LYS A 175 16.81 -18.27 -0.75
CA LYS A 175 18.20 -17.98 -0.30
C LYS A 175 18.63 -16.51 -0.36
N LYS A 176 18.33 -15.74 0.69
CA LYS A 176 19.26 -14.86 1.44
C LYS A 176 18.46 -13.95 2.38
N GLU A 177 18.65 -14.13 3.68
CA GLU A 177 18.11 -13.23 4.71
C GLU A 177 18.79 -11.85 4.59
N VAL A 178 17.99 -10.79 4.55
CA VAL A 178 18.46 -9.41 4.68
C VAL A 178 17.57 -8.73 5.73
N SER A 179 18.13 -8.57 6.92
CA SER A 179 17.54 -7.82 8.03
C SER A 179 17.62 -6.32 7.75
N LEU A 180 16.47 -5.65 7.65
CA LEU A 180 16.37 -4.19 7.53
C LEU A 180 16.12 -3.60 8.92
N LEU A 181 17.09 -2.89 9.49
CA LEU A 181 16.87 -2.05 10.66
C LEU A 181 16.27 -0.70 10.21
N PRO A 182 15.23 -0.19 10.89
CA PRO A 182 14.65 1.12 10.56
C PRO A 182 15.64 2.25 10.83
N PHE A 183 15.69 3.21 9.91
CA PHE A 183 16.60 4.38 9.85
C PHE A 183 16.61 5.25 11.12
N SER A 184 15.64 5.08 12.02
CA SER A 184 15.48 5.85 13.25
C SER A 184 16.53 5.52 14.34
N PHE A 185 17.17 4.35 14.28
CA PHE A 185 18.21 3.95 15.25
C PHE A 185 19.62 4.48 14.93
N MET A 186 19.86 4.98 13.71
CA MET A 186 21.21 5.34 13.26
C MET A 186 21.74 6.65 13.87
N LYS A 187 20.85 7.54 14.36
CA LYS A 187 21.24 8.80 15.02
C LYS A 187 21.72 8.63 16.46
N ILE A 188 21.51 7.47 17.08
CA ILE A 188 21.90 7.24 18.49
C ILE A 188 23.35 6.72 18.59
N THR A 189 23.92 6.23 17.49
CA THR A 189 25.24 5.57 17.49
C THR A 189 26.41 6.44 17.06
N GLU A 190 26.18 7.66 16.55
CA GLU A 190 27.28 8.57 16.16
C GLU A 190 28.25 8.93 17.32
N PRO A 191 27.80 9.25 18.57
CA PRO A 191 28.74 9.68 19.61
C PRO A 191 29.55 8.52 20.26
N ILE A 192 29.28 7.26 19.89
CA ILE A 192 29.98 6.09 20.46
C ILE A 192 31.19 5.70 19.60
N ILE A 193 31.24 6.16 18.34
CA ILE A 193 32.32 5.81 17.39
C ILE A 193 33.57 6.68 17.59
N ASP A 194 33.42 7.90 18.13
CA ASP A 194 34.54 8.84 18.31
C ASP A 194 35.36 8.64 19.60
N ASN A 195 35.04 7.64 20.43
CA ASN A 195 35.67 7.45 21.75
C ASN A 195 36.23 6.04 22.00
N VAL A 196 36.60 5.32 20.94
CA VAL A 196 37.40 4.10 21.07
C VAL A 196 38.79 4.39 20.46
N PRO A 197 39.88 4.25 21.24
CA PRO A 197 41.25 4.51 20.77
C PRO A 197 41.71 3.56 19.66
#